data_AF-A0A3P3ZQD3-F1
#
_entry.id   AF-A0A3P3ZQD3-F1
#
_cell.length_a   1.000
_cell.length_b   1.000
_cell.length_c   1.000
_cell.angle_alpha   90.00
_cell.angle_beta   90.00
_cell.angle_gamma   90.00
#
_symmetry.space_group_name_H-M   'P 1'
#
loop_
_entity.id
_entity.type
_entity.pdbx_description
1 polymer ?
#
loop_
_entity_poly.entity_id
_entity_poly.type
_entity_poly.pdbx_seq_one_letter_code
_entity_poly.pdbx_strand_id
1 'polypeptide(L)'
;MVVLSEVSSEQELIATLQRIMTAIALPHTFGDQEVVVSSSLGVTVYPDDEVDAETLLRHADQAMYRAKGKGRNCFHFFDVVDERNAHLRTEGRTRIEQALESNELELYYQPKVHLGTGQVLGVEALIRWNHPQQGVLLPREFLPIIENTDHRR
;
A
#
# COMPACT_ATOMS: atom_id res chain seq x y z
N MET A 1 13.60 -0.85 19.80
CA MET A 1 14.26 -0.02 18.78
C MET A 1 15.74 -0.30 18.81
N VAL A 2 16.38 -0.50 17.66
CA VAL A 2 17.82 -0.74 17.54
C VAL A 2 18.37 0.32 16.60
N VAL A 3 19.49 0.94 16.96
CA VAL A 3 20.20 1.91 16.12
C VAL A 3 21.53 1.25 15.72
N LEU A 4 21.80 1.24 14.42
CA LEU A 4 23.06 0.72 13.86
C LEU A 4 23.83 1.90 13.28
N SER A 5 25.03 2.12 13.81
CA SER A 5 25.96 3.12 13.30
C SER A 5 26.99 2.44 12.39
N GLU A 6 27.60 3.21 11.47
CA GLU A 6 28.73 2.75 10.64
C GLU A 6 28.44 1.52 9.76
N VAL A 7 27.21 1.42 9.25
CA VAL A 7 26.82 0.36 8.32
C VAL A 7 27.54 0.57 6.99
N SER A 8 28.42 -0.37 6.61
CA SER A 8 29.33 -0.18 5.47
C SER A 8 28.72 -0.60 4.14
N SER A 9 27.65 -1.40 4.17
CA SER A 9 26.92 -1.83 2.97
C SER A 9 25.49 -2.28 3.30
N GLU A 10 24.61 -2.23 2.30
CA GLU A 10 23.25 -2.78 2.40
C GLU A 10 23.26 -4.28 2.71
N GLN A 11 24.24 -5.03 2.18
CA GLN A 11 24.39 -6.46 2.42
C GLN A 11 24.69 -6.77 3.89
N GLU A 12 25.56 -5.97 4.52
CA GLU A 12 25.84 -6.05 5.95
C GLU A 12 24.61 -5.72 6.80
N LEU A 13 23.84 -4.72 6.39
CA LEU A 13 22.59 -4.35 7.04
C LEU A 13 21.59 -5.50 7.02
N ILE A 14 21.34 -6.08 5.84
CA ILE A 14 20.43 -7.21 5.65
C ILE A 14 20.86 -8.41 6.50
N ALA A 15 22.16 -8.74 6.47
CA ALA A 15 22.70 -9.84 7.27
C ALA A 15 22.49 -9.59 8.78
N THR A 16 22.66 -8.35 9.24
CA THR A 16 22.43 -7.97 10.64
C THR A 16 20.96 -8.09 11.04
N LEU A 17 20.04 -7.62 10.19
CA LEU A 17 18.60 -7.73 10.41
C LEU A 17 18.15 -9.19 10.51
N GLN A 18 18.63 -10.05 9.61
CA GLN A 18 18.35 -11.49 9.63
C GLN A 18 18.86 -12.15 10.91
N ARG A 19 20.06 -11.79 11.38
CA ARG A 19 20.61 -12.28 12.65
C ARG A 19 19.75 -11.88 13.83
N ILE A 20 19.29 -10.63 13.88
CA ILE A 20 18.40 -10.14 14.94
C ILE A 20 17.08 -10.93 14.94
N MET A 21 16.45 -11.09 13.78
CA MET A 21 15.20 -11.84 13.67
C MET A 21 15.37 -13.30 14.11
N THR A 22 16.47 -13.94 13.68
CA THR A 22 16.79 -15.33 14.05
C THR A 22 16.99 -15.48 15.55
N ALA A 23 17.70 -14.54 16.19
CA ALA A 23 17.90 -14.55 17.63
C ALA A 23 16.59 -14.39 18.40
N ILE A 24 15.69 -13.53 17.91
CA ILE A 24 14.35 -13.35 18.51
C ILE A 24 13.52 -14.63 18.38
N ALA A 25 13.63 -15.32 17.25
CA ALA A 25 12.87 -16.53 16.94
C ALA A 25 13.36 -17.81 17.66
N LEU A 26 14.42 -17.72 18.48
CA LEU A 26 14.82 -18.83 19.33
C LEU A 26 13.69 -19.17 20.32
N PRO A 27 13.46 -20.46 20.66
CA PRO A 27 12.47 -20.84 21.66
C PRO A 27 12.78 -20.21 23.02
N HIS A 28 11.77 -19.63 23.65
CA HIS A 28 11.85 -19.05 25.00
C HIS A 28 11.06 -19.93 25.96
N THR A 29 11.68 -20.29 27.08
CA THR A 29 11.03 -21.06 28.13
C THR A 29 10.25 -20.13 29.05
N PHE A 30 8.95 -20.35 29.18
CA PHE A 30 8.07 -19.64 30.12
C PHE A 30 7.35 -20.66 31.01
N GLY A 31 7.89 -20.91 32.19
CA GLY A 31 7.46 -22.04 33.04
C GLY A 31 7.87 -23.38 32.40
N ASP A 32 6.91 -24.27 32.22
CA ASP A 32 7.10 -25.58 31.56
C ASP A 32 6.77 -25.56 30.05
N GLN A 33 6.52 -24.38 29.47
CA GLN A 33 6.17 -24.22 28.06
C GLN A 33 7.30 -23.57 27.26
N GLU A 34 7.54 -24.08 26.06
CA GLU A 34 8.36 -23.39 25.05
C GLU A 34 7.48 -22.55 24.13
N VAL A 35 7.85 -21.28 23.98
CA VAL A 35 7.15 -20.32 23.11
C VAL A 35 8.13 -19.80 22.06
N VAL A 36 7.73 -19.87 20.80
CA VAL A 36 8.45 -19.25 19.68
C VAL A 36 7.75 -17.94 19.32
N VAL A 37 8.51 -16.85 19.27
CA VAL A 37 8.00 -15.54 18.86
C VAL A 37 8.56 -15.16 17.49
N SER A 38 7.76 -14.49 16.68
CA SER A 38 8.22 -13.89 15.42
C SER A 38 8.32 -12.38 15.57
N SER A 39 9.23 -11.76 14.80
CA SER A 39 9.42 -10.31 14.80
C SER A 39 9.20 -9.73 13.41
N SER A 40 8.61 -8.54 13.36
CA SER A 40 8.53 -7.72 12.15
C SER A 40 9.34 -6.45 12.38
N LEU A 41 10.25 -6.14 11.47
CA LEU A 41 11.17 -5.01 11.61
C LEU A 41 10.87 -3.94 10.55
N GLY A 42 10.83 -2.68 10.98
CA GLY A 42 10.86 -1.53 10.09
C GLY A 42 12.25 -0.93 10.07
N VAL A 43 12.77 -0.60 8.89
CA VAL A 43 14.14 -0.15 8.71
C VAL A 43 14.13 1.18 7.98
N THR A 44 14.81 2.17 8.51
CA THR A 44 15.08 3.45 7.83
C THR A 44 16.59 3.64 7.75
N VAL A 45 17.07 4.24 6.67
CA VAL A 45 18.50 4.49 6.42
C VAL A 45 18.70 5.99 6.23
N TYR A 46 19.76 6.51 6.83
CA TYR A 46 20.23 7.89 6.76
C TYR A 46 21.60 7.87 6.06
N PRO A 47 21.92 8.75 5.07
CA PRO A 47 21.88 10.21 5.22
C PRO A 47 21.18 10.97 4.07
N ASP A 48 20.46 10.29 3.19
CA ASP A 48 20.03 10.89 1.90
C ASP A 48 19.06 12.06 2.02
N ASP A 49 18.42 12.24 3.19
CA ASP A 49 17.54 13.38 3.45
C ASP A 49 17.96 14.06 4.78
N GLU A 50 17.99 15.41 4.81
CA GLU A 50 18.18 16.24 6.02
C GLU A 50 17.00 16.10 6.99
N VAL A 51 16.87 14.91 7.59
CA VAL A 51 15.69 14.50 8.34
C VAL A 51 16.02 14.44 9.82
N ASP A 52 15.14 15.03 10.65
CA ASP A 52 15.29 14.97 12.10
C ASP A 52 15.06 13.56 12.66
N ALA A 53 15.52 13.34 13.89
CA ALA A 53 15.40 12.05 14.55
C ALA A 53 13.93 11.61 14.71
N GLU A 54 13.01 12.56 14.94
CA GLU A 54 11.58 12.26 15.10
C GLU A 54 10.97 11.68 13.82
N THR A 55 11.34 12.24 12.67
CA THR A 55 10.87 11.79 11.37
C THR A 55 11.47 10.43 11.00
N LEU A 56 12.76 10.18 11.31
CA LEU A 56 13.37 8.86 11.13
C LEU A 56 12.63 7.78 11.97
N LEU A 57 12.27 8.09 13.21
CA LEU A 57 11.50 7.17 14.05
C LEU A 57 10.13 6.87 13.44
N ARG A 58 9.43 7.90 12.96
CA ARG A 58 8.15 7.73 12.27
C ARG A 58 8.28 6.85 11.02
N HIS A 59 9.31 7.07 10.22
CA HIS A 59 9.60 6.26 9.02
C HIS A 59 9.84 4.79 9.37
N ALA A 60 10.64 4.53 10.41
CA ALA A 60 10.88 3.17 10.90
C ALA A 60 9.58 2.49 11.39
N ASP A 61 8.74 3.22 12.13
CA ASP A 61 7.45 2.70 12.62
C ASP A 61 6.48 2.38 11.48
N GLN A 62 6.38 3.25 10.47
CA GLN A 62 5.55 3.00 9.29
C GLN A 62 6.04 1.77 8.51
N ALA A 63 7.34 1.63 8.32
CA ALA A 63 7.93 0.46 7.67
C ALA A 63 7.65 -0.83 8.48
N MET A 64 7.70 -0.77 9.81
CA MET A 64 7.34 -1.89 10.69
C MET A 64 5.88 -2.30 10.51
N TYR A 65 4.95 -1.33 10.46
CA TYR A 65 3.53 -1.64 10.23
C TYR A 65 3.30 -2.34 8.89
N ARG A 66 4.02 -1.94 7.83
CA ARG A 66 3.98 -2.63 6.53
C ARG A 66 4.51 -4.05 6.61
N ALA A 67 5.61 -4.26 7.33
CA ALA A 67 6.15 -5.60 7.58
C ALA A 67 5.12 -6.51 8.31
N LYS A 68 4.37 -5.94 9.26
CA LYS A 68 3.26 -6.68 9.91
C LYS A 68 2.13 -7.02 8.93
N GLY A 69 1.78 -6.11 8.02
CA GLY A 69 0.72 -6.32 7.02
C GLY A 69 1.07 -7.34 5.92
N LYS A 70 2.34 -7.44 5.50
CA LYS A 70 2.80 -8.31 4.41
C LYS A 70 2.97 -9.80 4.77
N GLY A 71 2.56 -10.24 5.96
CA GLY A 71 2.65 -11.65 6.38
C GLY A 71 3.40 -11.91 7.69
N ARG A 72 3.88 -10.84 8.36
CA ARG A 72 4.68 -10.90 9.60
C ARG A 72 6.01 -11.67 9.39
N ASN A 73 6.88 -11.70 10.40
CA ASN A 73 8.19 -12.36 10.31
C ASN A 73 9.07 -11.90 9.13
N CYS A 74 9.06 -10.61 8.83
CA CYS A 74 9.85 -10.01 7.76
C CYS A 74 10.33 -8.61 8.17
N PHE A 75 11.28 -8.06 7.42
CA PHE A 75 11.68 -6.66 7.53
C PHE A 75 11.22 -5.89 6.30
N HIS A 76 10.99 -4.58 6.46
CA HIS A 76 10.69 -3.69 5.35
C HIS A 76 11.51 -2.42 5.47
N PHE A 77 12.15 -2.03 4.37
CA PHE A 77 12.81 -0.75 4.25
C PHE A 77 11.77 0.34 4.00
N PHE A 78 11.99 1.48 4.64
CA PHE A 78 11.26 2.68 4.34
C PHE A 78 11.75 3.25 3.00
N ASP A 79 10.81 3.47 2.09
CA ASP A 79 11.02 4.10 0.79
C ASP A 79 9.93 5.17 0.63
N VAL A 80 10.35 6.43 0.52
CA VAL A 80 9.47 7.61 0.42
C VAL A 80 8.55 7.53 -0.79
N VAL A 81 9.02 7.00 -1.93
CA VAL A 81 8.25 6.90 -3.17
C VAL A 81 7.17 5.84 -3.01
N ASP A 82 7.54 4.67 -2.50
CA ASP A 82 6.60 3.61 -2.16
C ASP A 82 5.62 4.04 -1.06
N GLU A 83 6.05 4.93 -0.17
CA GLU A 83 5.18 5.48 0.86
C GLU A 83 4.11 6.39 0.28
N ARG A 84 4.53 7.41 -0.47
CA ARG A 84 3.64 8.34 -1.16
C ARG A 84 2.65 7.62 -2.05
N ASN A 85 3.11 6.63 -2.81
CA ASN A 85 2.23 5.84 -3.68
C ASN A 85 1.21 5.03 -2.88
N ALA A 86 1.59 4.43 -1.75
CA ALA A 86 0.64 3.70 -0.91
C ALA A 86 -0.37 4.64 -0.23
N HIS A 87 0.06 5.83 0.17
CA HIS A 87 -0.81 6.84 0.73
C HIS A 87 -1.86 7.28 -0.29
N LEU A 88 -1.43 7.66 -1.50
CA LEU A 88 -2.32 8.03 -2.60
C LEU A 88 -3.32 6.92 -2.96
N ARG A 89 -2.89 5.65 -2.93
CA ARG A 89 -3.80 4.50 -3.12
C ARG A 89 -4.86 4.42 -2.03
N THR A 90 -4.47 4.60 -0.77
CA THR A 90 -5.37 4.52 0.38
C THR A 90 -6.38 5.67 0.39
N GLU A 91 -5.90 6.90 0.14
CA GLU A 91 -6.75 8.08 -0.01
C GLU A 91 -7.73 7.91 -1.16
N GLY A 92 -7.24 7.49 -2.32
CA GLY A 92 -8.09 7.31 -3.49
C GLY A 92 -9.16 6.23 -3.31
N ARG A 93 -8.83 5.11 -2.63
CA ARG A 93 -9.83 4.10 -2.27
C ARG A 93 -10.91 4.69 -1.37
N THR A 94 -10.49 5.33 -0.28
CA THR A 94 -11.41 5.96 0.69
C THR A 94 -12.32 6.96 -0.01
N ARG A 95 -11.77 7.73 -0.95
CA ARG A 95 -12.52 8.73 -1.71
C ARG A 95 -13.56 8.11 -2.65
N ILE A 96 -13.26 6.95 -3.25
CA ILE A 96 -14.19 6.22 -4.12
C ILE A 96 -15.28 5.54 -3.28
N GLU A 97 -14.95 4.99 -2.11
CA GLU A 97 -15.93 4.50 -1.14
C GLU A 97 -16.91 5.62 -0.72
N GLN A 98 -16.40 6.82 -0.44
CA GLN A 98 -17.23 8.00 -0.15
C GLN A 98 -18.08 8.44 -1.35
N ALA A 99 -17.56 8.31 -2.58
CA ALA A 99 -18.28 8.64 -3.80
C ALA A 99 -19.47 7.70 -4.03
N LEU A 100 -19.32 6.42 -3.69
CA LEU A 100 -20.40 5.43 -3.69
C LEU A 100 -21.50 5.82 -2.70
N GLU A 101 -21.13 6.17 -1.46
CA GLU A 101 -22.08 6.58 -0.42
C GLU A 101 -22.79 7.91 -0.76
N SER A 102 -22.10 8.80 -1.44
CA SER A 102 -22.59 10.14 -1.79
C SER A 102 -23.34 10.22 -3.12
N ASN A 103 -23.61 9.08 -3.77
CA ASN A 103 -24.23 9.00 -5.11
C ASN A 103 -23.50 9.82 -6.19
N GLU A 104 -22.17 9.91 -6.12
CA GLU A 104 -21.36 10.63 -7.11
C GLU A 104 -21.02 9.77 -8.33
N LEU A 105 -21.23 8.46 -8.26
CA LEU A 105 -21.02 7.53 -9.37
C LEU A 105 -22.31 7.29 -10.14
N GLU A 106 -22.26 7.52 -11.46
CA GLU A 106 -23.40 7.38 -12.36
C GLU A 106 -23.07 6.48 -13.56
N LEU A 107 -24.11 5.89 -14.16
CA LEU A 107 -23.99 5.07 -15.37
C LEU A 107 -24.49 5.84 -16.58
N TYR A 108 -23.60 6.00 -17.56
CA TYR A 108 -23.91 6.56 -18.87
C TYR A 108 -24.10 5.40 -19.85
N TYR A 109 -25.05 5.53 -20.78
CA TYR A 109 -25.36 4.47 -21.74
C TYR A 109 -24.97 4.91 -23.14
N GLN A 110 -23.99 4.21 -23.74
CA GLN A 110 -23.57 4.46 -25.12
C GLN A 110 -24.20 3.43 -26.07
N PRO A 111 -25.01 3.86 -27.06
CA PRO A 111 -25.65 2.93 -27.99
C PRO A 111 -24.63 2.34 -28.98
N LYS A 112 -24.78 1.04 -29.25
CA LYS A 112 -24.06 0.31 -30.31
C LYS A 112 -24.97 0.19 -31.52
N VAL A 113 -24.58 0.81 -32.63
CA VAL A 113 -25.39 0.85 -33.87
C VAL A 113 -24.76 0.01 -34.97
N HIS A 114 -25.60 -0.70 -35.72
CA HIS A 114 -25.19 -1.40 -36.92
C HIS A 114 -24.99 -0.40 -38.07
N LEU A 115 -23.76 -0.21 -38.54
CA LEU A 115 -23.42 0.84 -39.52
C LEU A 115 -24.14 0.69 -40.86
N GLY A 116 -24.46 -0.54 -41.28
CA GLY A 116 -25.15 -0.79 -42.56
C GLY A 116 -26.67 -0.60 -42.51
N THR A 117 -27.29 -0.61 -41.34
CA THR A 117 -28.77 -0.57 -41.19
C THR A 117 -29.26 0.54 -40.28
N GLY A 118 -28.38 1.20 -39.53
CA GLY A 118 -28.73 2.22 -38.54
C GLY A 118 -29.44 1.68 -37.30
N GLN A 119 -29.64 0.37 -37.18
CA GLN A 119 -30.35 -0.22 -36.04
C GLN A 119 -29.46 -0.25 -34.79
N VAL A 120 -30.05 0.07 -33.63
CA VAL A 120 -29.40 -0.07 -32.33
C VAL A 120 -29.38 -1.56 -31.96
N LEU A 121 -28.18 -2.12 -31.85
CA LEU A 121 -27.93 -3.51 -31.46
C LEU A 121 -27.91 -3.70 -29.93
N GLY A 122 -27.69 -2.62 -29.18
CA GLY A 122 -27.64 -2.63 -27.73
C GLY A 122 -27.03 -1.36 -27.17
N VAL A 123 -26.78 -1.35 -25.86
CA VAL A 123 -26.13 -0.23 -25.15
C VAL A 123 -25.00 -0.76 -24.29
N GLU A 124 -23.94 0.02 -24.15
CA GLU A 124 -22.85 -0.21 -23.20
C GLU A 124 -23.01 0.75 -22.02
N ALA A 125 -22.98 0.20 -20.81
CA ALA A 125 -23.03 0.97 -19.58
C ALA A 125 -21.60 1.38 -19.19
N LEU A 126 -21.37 2.67 -19.06
CA LEU A 126 -20.07 3.28 -18.77
C LEU A 126 -20.18 4.07 -17.48
N ILE A 127 -19.41 3.67 -16.47
CA ILE A 127 -19.36 4.39 -15.20
C ILE A 127 -18.74 5.78 -15.39
N ARG A 128 -19.28 6.77 -14.69
CA ARG A 128 -18.78 8.14 -14.60
C ARG A 128 -18.78 8.56 -13.15
N TRP A 129 -17.81 9.38 -12.78
CA TRP A 129 -17.74 9.93 -11.44
C TRP A 129 -17.90 11.44 -11.50
N ASN A 130 -19.01 11.95 -10.96
CA ASN A 130 -19.28 13.37 -10.80
C ASN A 130 -18.54 13.90 -9.57
N HIS A 131 -17.25 14.17 -9.73
CA HIS A 131 -16.42 14.67 -8.65
C HIS A 131 -16.74 16.15 -8.34
N PRO A 132 -17.06 16.51 -7.07
CA PRO A 132 -17.50 17.85 -6.69
C PRO A 132 -16.48 18.95 -6.99
N GLN A 133 -15.18 18.64 -6.98
CA GLN A 133 -14.11 19.61 -7.31
C GLN A 133 -13.52 19.46 -8.71
N GLN A 134 -13.66 18.30 -9.36
CA GLN A 134 -12.96 18.00 -10.63
C GLN A 134 -13.91 17.81 -11.82
N GLY A 135 -15.22 17.81 -11.58
CA GLY A 135 -16.22 17.55 -12.60
C GLY A 135 -16.33 16.06 -12.93
N VAL A 136 -16.75 15.76 -14.16
CA VAL A 136 -16.99 14.38 -14.59
C VAL A 136 -15.67 13.68 -14.93
N LEU A 137 -15.28 12.73 -14.10
CA LEU A 137 -14.11 11.87 -14.32
C LEU A 137 -14.50 10.60 -15.08
N LEU A 138 -13.63 10.22 -16.01
CA LEU A 138 -13.74 8.98 -16.79
C LEU A 138 -13.18 7.78 -16.01
N PRO A 139 -13.64 6.55 -16.31
CA PRO A 139 -13.16 5.33 -15.65
C PRO A 139 -11.63 5.22 -15.58
N ARG A 140 -10.95 5.57 -16.67
CA ARG A 140 -9.48 5.54 -16.78
C ARG A 140 -8.76 6.44 -15.76
N GLU A 141 -9.43 7.44 -15.21
CA GLU A 141 -8.83 8.42 -14.29
C GLU A 141 -8.89 7.95 -12.84
N PHE A 142 -9.83 7.07 -12.49
CA PHE A 142 -10.02 6.60 -11.11
C PHE A 142 -9.92 5.09 -10.92
N LEU A 143 -10.22 4.27 -11.93
CA LEU A 143 -10.14 2.81 -11.83
C LEU A 143 -8.72 2.28 -11.54
N PRO A 144 -7.63 2.83 -12.12
CA PRO A 144 -6.27 2.32 -11.82
C PRO A 144 -5.89 2.43 -10.33
N ILE A 145 -6.55 3.33 -9.59
CA ILE A 145 -6.32 3.52 -8.16
C ILE A 145 -6.89 2.34 -7.35
N ILE A 146 -7.97 1.72 -7.83
CA ILE A 146 -8.65 0.58 -7.21
C ILE A 146 -8.09 -0.75 -7.71
N GLU A 147 -7.86 -0.88 -9.03
CA GLU A 147 -7.54 -2.14 -9.71
C GLU A 147 -6.17 -2.74 -9.36
N ASN A 148 -5.27 -1.97 -8.75
CA ASN A 148 -3.98 -2.48 -8.24
C ASN A 148 -4.12 -3.37 -6.98
N THR A 149 -5.34 -3.67 -6.56
CA THR A 149 -5.63 -4.60 -5.47
C THR A 149 -6.68 -5.59 -5.96
N ASP A 150 -6.28 -6.86 -6.07
CA ASP A 150 -7.10 -8.05 -6.33
C ASP A 150 -8.62 -7.86 -6.20
N HIS A 151 -9.29 -7.64 -7.32
CA HIS A 151 -10.73 -7.87 -7.45
C HIS A 151 -11.04 -8.58 -8.78
N ARG A 152 -10.57 -9.83 -8.87
CA ARG A 152 -11.17 -10.87 -9.71
C ARG A 152 -11.80 -11.93 -8.79
N ARG A 153 -13.05 -11.71 -8.38
CA ARG A 153 -13.96 -12.76 -7.96
C ARG A 153 -15.35 -12.44 -8.45
#